data_AF-A0AA35YTT2-F1
#
_entry.id   AF-A0AA35YTT2-F1
#
_cell.length_a   1.000
_cell.length_b   1.000
_cell.length_c   1.000
_cell.angle_alpha   90.00
_cell.angle_beta   90.00
_cell.angle_gamma   90.00
#
_symmetry.space_group_name_H-M   'P 1'
#
loop_
_entity.id
_entity.type
_entity.pdbx_description
1 polymer ?
#
loop_
_entity_poly.entity_id
_entity_poly.type
_entity_poly.pdbx_seq_one_letter_code
_entity_poly.pdbx_strand_id
1 'polypeptide(L)'
;MAINNSVTQLNIPQIVVPTKRDSLPLKIEQSIKYSEQLEEVRNLLKHVEGGRLKLLDMVDVLQKLGINHNFEQEIDSILKMHYTTISNGHASIHDQSLYEVSINFRIFRQHGYYIPADVFARFKQKNGMFFEEIAKDVKGLMALYEASQLSIEGECILEEAADFSYHALKEMMPFLDEDEAMMVKNTLEHPYQRTSSTFMVNKFIKHYSGTTMCELAEMELAKLQALHRTEVNQISRWWKELGLAEELKLARSQPLNWYLWPMASLEDPSLSAERFELIKPIALIFIIDDIFDVYGTLDELVLFTEAVIRWDVNSLERLPYHLRICIEALYNITREISDKIYKKYGFNPIEYLKRTWINLFEAFLVEAKWFASGHLPNADEYLRNGIVSSGAEVVTVHMFFLLGCATNEDSATIIKDNPGITFCLAKILRLWDDLGSAKDENQDGHDGSYVTYYMRDNEDGHPTLFTIKLHHGGEFTKFPNVNYIEGTVTYVDMVDIEEFSIHEMDAIMKGLGYSVPPVIYYHFRVPKGDMHFGLRALGNDDDVLNLSQYVKEHKLIRVYTEHGDR
;
A
#
# COMPACT_ATOMS: atom_id res chain seq x y z
N MET A 1 -15.86 -26.79 -5.58
CA MET A 1 -15.68 -28.11 -4.95
C MET A 1 -14.26 -28.13 -4.38
N ALA A 2 -14.13 -28.18 -3.03
CA ALA A 2 -12.90 -28.25 -2.23
C ALA A 2 -11.68 -27.40 -2.69
N ILE A 3 -11.56 -26.20 -2.13
CA ILE A 3 -10.41 -25.30 -2.31
C ILE A 3 -9.16 -25.93 -1.68
N ASN A 4 -8.10 -26.01 -2.48
CA ASN A 4 -6.77 -26.40 -2.08
C ASN A 4 -6.18 -25.27 -1.24
N ASN A 5 -6.07 -25.49 0.06
CA ASN A 5 -5.28 -24.65 0.97
C ASN A 5 -3.80 -24.74 0.57
N SER A 6 -3.33 -23.85 -0.30
CA SER A 6 -1.91 -23.55 -0.45
C SER A 6 -1.65 -22.10 -0.07
N VAL A 7 -1.99 -21.77 1.18
CA VAL A 7 -1.08 -20.91 1.94
C VAL A 7 0.22 -21.68 1.97
N THR A 8 1.18 -21.27 1.14
CA THR A 8 2.58 -21.60 1.37
C THR A 8 2.82 -21.36 2.84
N GLN A 9 2.98 -22.43 3.60
CA GLN A 9 3.45 -22.37 4.96
C GLN A 9 4.71 -21.51 4.89
N LEU A 10 4.59 -20.24 5.30
CA LEU A 10 5.72 -19.56 5.90
C LEU A 10 6.20 -20.59 6.92
N ASN A 11 7.37 -21.13 6.65
CA ASN A 11 8.09 -21.99 7.57
C ASN A 11 8.39 -21.08 8.77
N ILE A 12 7.40 -20.87 9.63
CA ILE A 12 7.59 -20.34 10.96
C ILE A 12 8.45 -21.42 11.59
N PRO A 13 9.73 -21.15 11.89
CA PRO A 13 10.50 -22.11 12.66
C PRO A 13 9.67 -22.43 13.89
N GLN A 14 9.49 -23.72 14.21
CA GLN A 14 9.05 -24.10 15.54
C GLN A 14 10.11 -23.57 16.51
N ILE A 15 9.93 -22.33 16.97
CA ILE A 15 10.72 -21.77 18.04
C ILE A 15 10.22 -22.50 19.27
N VAL A 16 11.11 -23.33 19.80
CA VAL A 16 11.05 -23.89 21.14
C VAL A 16 10.42 -22.85 22.06
N VAL A 17 9.21 -23.13 22.56
CA VAL A 17 8.60 -22.33 23.62
C VAL A 17 9.65 -22.24 24.72
N PRO A 18 10.15 -21.04 25.10
CA PRO A 18 11.09 -20.94 26.20
C PRO A 18 10.33 -21.41 27.44
N THR A 19 10.67 -22.62 27.89
CA THR A 19 10.24 -23.13 29.18
C THR A 19 10.60 -22.08 30.21
N LYS A 20 9.60 -21.56 30.94
CA LYS A 20 9.67 -20.74 32.18
C LYS A 20 11.06 -20.77 32.87
N ARG A 21 12.05 -20.10 32.28
CA ARG A 21 13.46 -20.01 32.71
C ARG A 21 14.30 -19.20 31.70
N ASP A 22 13.73 -18.17 31.07
CA ASP A 22 14.57 -17.04 30.67
C ASP A 22 15.00 -16.37 31.96
N SER A 23 16.22 -16.68 32.38
CA SER A 23 16.76 -16.24 33.67
C SER A 23 16.81 -14.70 33.66
N LEU A 24 16.39 -14.07 34.76
CA LEU A 24 16.48 -12.62 34.97
C LEU A 24 17.85 -12.01 34.55
N PRO A 25 19.00 -12.70 34.74
CA PRO A 25 20.30 -12.25 34.24
C PRO A 25 20.36 -12.03 32.72
N LEU A 26 19.75 -12.90 31.90
CA LEU A 26 19.82 -12.80 30.45
C LEU A 26 19.07 -11.55 29.93
N LYS A 27 17.94 -11.22 30.56
CA LYS A 27 17.18 -10.00 30.27
C LYS A 27 17.93 -8.73 30.70
N ILE A 28 18.66 -8.79 31.80
CA ILE A 28 19.50 -7.70 32.27
C ILE A 28 20.68 -7.47 31.33
N GLU A 29 21.38 -8.54 30.92
CA GLU A 29 22.49 -8.46 29.95
C GLU A 29 22.04 -7.89 28.59
N GLN A 30 20.90 -8.34 28.06
CA GLN A 30 20.32 -7.78 26.83
C GLN A 30 19.94 -6.30 26.98
N SER A 31 19.41 -5.90 28.14
CA SER A 31 19.07 -4.50 28.41
C SER A 31 20.31 -3.61 28.53
N ILE A 32 21.39 -4.11 29.13
CA ILE A 32 22.67 -3.39 29.23
C ILE A 32 23.26 -3.20 27.84
N LYS A 33 23.39 -4.29 27.07
CA LYS A 33 23.92 -4.25 25.70
C LYS A 33 23.14 -3.27 24.82
N TYR A 34 21.81 -3.29 24.91
CA TYR A 34 20.97 -2.36 24.16
C TYR A 34 21.25 -0.89 24.55
N SER A 35 21.38 -0.59 25.85
CA SER A 35 21.70 0.76 26.32
C SER A 35 23.09 1.21 25.88
N GLU A 36 24.07 0.32 25.83
CA GLU A 36 25.42 0.60 25.37
C GLU A 36 25.43 0.95 23.88
N GLN A 37 24.79 0.15 23.04
CA GLN A 37 24.67 0.41 21.60
C GLN A 37 23.91 1.70 21.29
N LEU A 38 22.83 1.97 22.03
CA LEU A 38 22.06 3.19 21.88
C LEU A 38 22.91 4.44 22.16
N GLU A 39 23.71 4.41 23.23
CA GLU A 39 24.63 5.52 23.55
C GLU A 39 25.80 5.60 22.58
N GLU A 40 26.29 4.49 22.06
CA GLU A 40 27.32 4.46 21.02
C GLU A 40 26.84 5.15 19.73
N VAL A 41 25.65 4.79 19.24
CA VAL A 41 25.04 5.44 18.06
C VAL A 41 24.81 6.93 18.33
N ARG A 42 24.34 7.30 19.52
CA ARG A 42 24.21 8.71 19.92
C ARG A 42 25.55 9.44 19.91
N ASN A 43 26.62 8.80 20.36
CA ASN A 43 27.97 9.39 20.32
C ASN A 43 28.50 9.54 18.91
N LEU A 44 28.21 8.58 18.02
CA LEU A 44 28.53 8.67 16.59
C LEU A 44 27.84 9.90 15.96
N LEU A 45 26.58 10.16 16.29
CA LEU A 45 25.85 11.34 15.78
C LEU A 45 26.41 12.68 16.30
N LYS A 46 27.03 12.69 17.48
CA LYS A 46 27.66 13.88 18.08
C LYS A 46 29.08 14.15 17.56
N HIS A 47 29.83 13.09 17.23
CA HIS A 47 31.27 13.16 16.94
C HIS A 47 31.62 12.59 15.57
N VAL A 48 31.09 13.18 14.49
CA VAL A 48 31.48 12.77 13.14
C VAL A 48 32.79 13.45 12.71
N GLU A 49 33.90 12.73 12.87
CA GLU A 49 35.15 13.02 12.16
C GLU A 49 34.98 12.70 10.66
N GLY A 50 34.71 13.73 9.85
CA GLY A 50 34.57 13.56 8.41
C GLY A 50 33.57 14.47 7.70
N GLY A 51 33.03 15.46 8.41
CA GLY A 51 32.27 16.55 7.80
C GLY A 51 30.76 16.29 7.72
N ARG A 52 30.05 17.37 7.40
CA ARG A 52 28.60 17.50 7.44
C ARG A 52 27.86 16.41 6.64
N LEU A 53 28.27 16.12 5.40
CA LEU A 53 27.58 15.18 4.52
C LEU A 53 27.45 13.76 5.13
N LYS A 54 28.44 13.32 5.90
CA LYS A 54 28.38 12.03 6.60
C LYS A 54 27.28 11.97 7.67
N LEU A 55 26.89 13.10 8.27
CA LEU A 55 25.79 13.14 9.24
C LEU A 55 24.44 12.85 8.57
N LEU A 56 24.21 13.36 7.37
CA LEU A 56 22.95 13.12 6.65
C LEU A 56 22.87 11.70 6.10
N ASP A 57 24.00 11.12 5.67
CA ASP A 57 24.08 9.69 5.38
C ASP A 57 23.71 8.85 6.61
N MET A 58 24.17 9.23 7.81
CA MET A 58 23.79 8.53 9.05
C MET A 58 22.30 8.68 9.35
N VAL A 59 21.70 9.87 9.15
CA VAL A 59 20.25 10.06 9.30
C VAL A 59 19.49 9.14 8.33
N ASP A 60 19.93 9.04 7.09
CA ASP A 60 19.34 8.11 6.10
C ASP A 60 19.42 6.65 6.57
N VAL A 61 20.57 6.22 7.10
CA VAL A 61 20.74 4.85 7.62
C VAL A 61 19.81 4.59 8.80
N LEU A 62 19.68 5.54 9.75
CA LEU A 62 18.76 5.40 10.89
C LEU A 62 17.30 5.27 10.44
N GLN A 63 16.90 6.05 9.43
CA GLN A 63 15.57 6.01 8.83
C GLN A 63 15.30 4.67 8.11
N LYS A 64 16.26 4.19 7.32
CA LYS A 64 16.18 2.88 6.63
C LYS A 64 16.13 1.71 7.60
N LEU A 65 16.87 1.79 8.70
CA LEU A 65 16.88 0.77 9.75
C LEU A 65 15.69 0.86 10.73
N GLY A 66 14.81 1.86 10.59
CA GLY A 66 13.63 2.01 11.45
C GLY A 66 13.95 2.36 12.92
N ILE A 67 15.12 2.94 13.19
CA ILE A 67 15.59 3.26 14.55
C ILE A 67 15.72 4.77 14.81
N ASN A 68 15.30 5.61 13.86
CA ASN A 68 15.37 7.08 13.95
C ASN A 68 14.58 7.65 15.13
N HIS A 69 13.48 7.01 15.56
CA HIS A 69 12.67 7.44 16.70
C HIS A 69 13.46 7.51 18.02
N ASN A 70 14.57 6.77 18.14
CA ASN A 70 15.45 6.82 19.31
C ASN A 70 16.36 8.07 19.34
N PHE A 71 16.42 8.84 18.25
CA PHE A 71 17.41 9.90 18.02
C PHE A 71 16.79 11.20 17.48
N GLU A 72 15.49 11.44 17.72
CA GLU A 72 14.77 12.60 17.18
C GLU A 72 15.47 13.94 17.49
N GLN A 73 15.93 14.11 18.74
CA GLN A 73 16.60 15.36 19.16
C GLN A 73 17.95 15.57 18.46
N GLU A 74 18.71 14.50 18.27
CA GLU A 74 19.98 14.52 17.54
C GLU A 74 19.74 14.82 16.07
N ILE A 75 18.76 14.16 15.44
CA ILE A 75 18.38 14.37 14.05
C ILE A 75 17.94 15.82 13.83
N ASP A 76 17.04 16.35 14.66
CA ASP A 76 16.59 17.74 14.60
C ASP A 76 17.74 18.74 14.69
N SER A 77 18.69 18.48 15.60
CA SER A 77 19.87 19.32 15.79
C SER A 77 20.78 19.31 14.55
N ILE A 78 21.01 18.13 13.96
CA ILE A 78 21.78 17.96 12.73
C ILE A 78 21.13 18.74 11.59
N LEU A 79 19.82 18.54 11.37
CA LEU A 79 19.08 19.18 10.28
C LEU A 79 19.08 20.70 10.43
N LYS A 80 18.80 21.21 11.62
CA LYS A 80 18.77 22.66 11.89
C LYS A 80 20.13 23.31 11.63
N MET A 81 21.22 22.68 12.10
CA MET A 81 22.58 23.17 11.87
C MET A 81 22.92 23.23 10.36
N HIS A 82 22.57 22.16 9.62
CA HIS A 82 22.82 22.11 8.20
C HIS A 82 21.98 23.10 7.41
N TYR A 83 20.68 23.18 7.69
CA TYR A 83 19.76 24.08 7.00
C TYR A 83 20.17 25.55 7.19
N THR A 84 20.58 25.92 8.40
CA THR A 84 21.11 27.27 8.69
C THR A 84 22.36 27.58 7.88
N THR A 85 23.26 26.61 7.72
CA THR A 85 24.47 26.77 6.90
C THR A 85 24.12 27.01 5.42
N ILE A 86 23.21 26.21 4.87
CA ILE A 86 22.75 26.32 3.48
C ILE A 86 22.11 27.69 3.26
N SER A 87 21.21 28.09 4.17
CA SER A 87 20.51 29.38 4.12
C SER A 87 21.45 30.58 4.19
N ASN A 88 22.56 30.48 4.92
CA ASN A 88 23.54 31.55 5.05
C ASN A 88 24.56 31.60 3.88
N GLY A 89 24.40 30.78 2.84
CA GLY A 89 25.29 30.76 1.68
C GLY A 89 26.71 30.26 1.97
N HIS A 90 26.91 29.60 3.12
CA HIS A 90 28.22 29.06 3.55
C HIS A 90 28.50 27.64 3.03
N ALA A 91 27.57 27.04 2.29
CA ALA A 91 27.79 25.79 1.60
C ALA A 91 28.36 26.08 0.19
N SER A 92 29.47 25.44 -0.20
CA SER A 92 29.90 25.44 -1.60
C SER A 92 28.87 24.61 -2.39
N ILE A 93 27.94 25.31 -3.02
CA ILE A 93 26.88 24.69 -3.84
C ILE A 93 27.46 24.12 -5.14
N HIS A 94 28.64 24.58 -5.58
CA HIS A 94 29.19 24.30 -6.90
C HIS A 94 29.93 22.96 -7.07
N ASP A 95 30.29 22.27 -5.98
CA ASP A 95 31.06 21.01 -6.02
C ASP A 95 30.28 19.77 -5.53
N GLN A 96 28.96 19.89 -5.30
CA GLN A 96 28.18 18.78 -4.76
C GLN A 96 27.84 17.73 -5.82
N SER A 97 28.01 16.45 -5.48
CA SER A 97 27.63 15.34 -6.35
C SER A 97 26.10 15.19 -6.47
N LEU A 98 25.64 14.46 -7.49
CA LEU A 98 24.21 14.14 -7.68
C LEU A 98 23.63 13.48 -6.42
N TYR A 99 24.35 12.50 -5.88
CA TYR A 99 23.98 11.82 -4.63
C TYR A 99 23.78 12.80 -3.47
N GLU A 100 24.74 13.70 -3.24
CA GLU A 100 24.69 14.64 -2.11
C GLU A 100 23.51 15.60 -2.23
N VAL A 101 23.26 16.17 -3.41
CA VAL A 101 22.13 17.08 -3.62
C VAL A 101 20.80 16.34 -3.39
N SER A 102 20.70 15.11 -3.90
CA SER A 102 19.47 14.31 -3.81
C SER A 102 19.15 13.87 -2.38
N ILE A 103 20.15 13.38 -1.63
CA ILE A 103 19.97 12.99 -0.21
C ILE A 103 19.62 14.20 0.65
N ASN A 104 20.32 15.33 0.48
CA ASN A 104 20.02 16.56 1.20
C ASN A 104 18.56 16.97 0.94
N PHE A 105 18.17 17.04 -0.33
CA PHE A 105 16.82 17.41 -0.74
C PHE A 105 15.77 16.52 -0.09
N ARG A 106 15.93 15.20 -0.21
CA ARG A 106 14.99 14.21 0.33
C ARG A 106 14.84 14.34 1.84
N ILE A 107 15.95 14.28 2.58
CA ILE A 107 15.92 14.30 4.05
C ILE A 107 15.31 15.61 4.54
N PHE A 108 15.70 16.76 3.99
CA PHE A 108 15.13 18.04 4.42
C PHE A 108 13.62 18.11 4.20
N ARG A 109 13.13 17.71 3.02
CA ARG A 109 11.68 17.71 2.75
C ARG A 109 10.92 16.74 3.63
N GLN A 110 11.45 15.55 3.88
CA GLN A 110 10.84 14.57 4.80
C GLN A 110 10.67 15.13 6.22
N HIS A 111 11.57 16.01 6.65
CA HIS A 111 11.54 16.70 7.94
C HIS A 111 10.86 18.08 7.91
N GLY A 112 10.11 18.39 6.85
CA GLY A 112 9.31 19.61 6.74
C GLY A 112 10.08 20.89 6.40
N TYR A 113 11.36 20.80 6.04
CA TYR A 113 12.11 21.94 5.54
C TYR A 113 11.80 22.19 4.06
N TYR A 114 11.66 23.47 3.70
CA TYR A 114 11.48 23.86 2.30
C TYR A 114 12.82 23.86 1.57
N ILE A 115 12.95 22.99 0.56
CA ILE A 115 14.06 23.01 -0.40
C ILE A 115 13.45 23.12 -1.80
N PRO A 116 13.80 24.15 -2.60
CA PRO A 116 13.25 24.31 -3.94
C PRO A 116 13.76 23.20 -4.88
N ALA A 117 12.90 22.69 -5.76
CA ALA A 117 13.28 21.67 -6.73
C ALA A 117 14.36 22.14 -7.73
N ASP A 118 14.50 23.45 -7.93
CA ASP A 118 15.51 24.08 -8.78
C ASP A 118 16.96 23.73 -8.40
N VAL A 119 17.21 23.16 -7.21
CA VAL A 119 18.53 22.64 -6.85
C VAL A 119 19.04 21.62 -7.87
N PHE A 120 18.15 20.90 -8.56
CA PHE A 120 18.49 19.92 -9.58
C PHE A 120 18.77 20.53 -10.96
N ALA A 121 18.46 21.82 -11.18
CA ALA A 121 18.70 22.49 -12.47
C ALA A 121 20.19 22.53 -12.84
N ARG A 122 21.09 22.40 -11.85
CA ARG A 122 22.54 22.29 -12.07
C ARG A 122 22.97 21.04 -12.82
N PHE A 123 22.14 19.99 -12.80
CA PHE A 123 22.39 18.74 -13.50
C PHE A 123 21.73 18.71 -14.89
N LYS A 124 21.22 19.86 -15.35
CA LYS A 124 20.57 20.01 -16.64
C LYS A 124 21.42 20.81 -17.61
N GLN A 125 21.39 20.37 -18.86
CA GLN A 125 21.94 21.02 -20.02
C GLN A 125 21.10 22.26 -20.40
N LYS A 126 21.64 23.11 -21.29
CA LYS A 126 20.94 24.31 -21.78
C LYS A 126 19.63 24.02 -22.53
N ASN A 127 19.49 22.82 -23.09
CA ASN A 127 18.27 22.36 -23.76
C ASN A 127 17.21 21.85 -22.77
N GLY A 128 17.49 21.85 -21.46
CA GLY A 128 16.58 21.36 -20.44
C GLY A 128 16.62 19.85 -20.19
N MET A 129 17.54 19.10 -20.80
CA MET A 129 17.74 17.67 -20.53
C MET A 129 18.75 17.46 -19.40
N PHE A 130 18.67 16.36 -18.65
CA PHE A 130 19.75 15.97 -17.74
C PHE A 130 21.05 15.66 -18.50
N PHE A 131 22.21 15.87 -17.87
CA PHE A 131 23.51 15.51 -18.43
C PHE A 131 23.62 13.99 -18.59
N GLU A 132 23.99 13.50 -19.78
CA GLU A 132 24.16 12.06 -20.02
C GLU A 132 25.28 11.46 -19.15
N GLU A 133 26.26 12.27 -18.74
CA GLU A 133 27.37 11.82 -17.91
C GLU A 133 26.92 11.34 -16.53
N ILE A 134 25.80 11.87 -15.99
CA ILE A 134 25.29 11.45 -14.67
C ILE A 134 24.54 10.11 -14.75
N ALA A 135 24.18 9.64 -15.95
CA ALA A 135 23.53 8.34 -16.15
C ALA A 135 24.44 7.15 -15.74
N LYS A 136 25.73 7.41 -15.47
CA LYS A 136 26.70 6.40 -15.00
C LYS A 136 26.82 6.33 -13.47
N ASP A 137 26.28 7.30 -12.74
CA ASP A 137 26.32 7.35 -11.27
C ASP A 137 25.11 6.61 -10.69
N VAL A 138 25.17 5.28 -10.60
CA VAL A 138 24.08 4.43 -10.10
C VAL A 138 23.59 4.90 -8.72
N LYS A 139 24.53 5.18 -7.80
CA LYS A 139 24.21 5.63 -6.44
C LYS A 139 23.52 7.00 -6.46
N GLY A 140 24.00 7.94 -7.28
CA GLY A 140 23.37 9.24 -7.48
C GLY A 140 21.99 9.15 -8.10
N LEU A 141 21.79 8.28 -9.09
CA LEU A 141 20.50 8.06 -9.74
C LEU A 141 19.46 7.45 -8.79
N MET A 142 19.84 6.46 -7.98
CA MET A 142 18.95 5.92 -6.95
C MET A 142 18.52 7.01 -5.95
N ALA A 143 19.45 7.85 -5.51
CA ALA A 143 19.12 8.96 -4.62
C ALA A 143 18.24 10.01 -5.29
N LEU A 144 18.46 10.31 -6.58
CA LEU A 144 17.63 11.22 -7.37
C LEU A 144 16.20 10.68 -7.54
N TYR A 145 16.07 9.38 -7.85
CA TYR A 145 14.78 8.72 -7.95
C TYR A 145 14.01 8.81 -6.63
N GLU A 146 14.65 8.48 -5.51
CA GLU A 146 14.04 8.60 -4.18
C GLU A 146 13.64 10.05 -3.83
N ALA A 147 14.48 11.02 -4.19
CA ALA A 147 14.19 12.44 -4.00
C ALA A 147 12.98 12.91 -4.83
N SER A 148 12.85 12.43 -6.07
CA SER A 148 11.75 12.79 -6.96
C SER A 148 10.37 12.37 -6.45
N GLN A 149 10.32 11.36 -5.57
CA GLN A 149 9.08 10.89 -4.94
C GLN A 149 8.49 11.89 -3.92
N LEU A 150 9.22 12.96 -3.58
CA LEU A 150 8.74 14.09 -2.76
C LEU A 150 8.32 15.30 -3.59
N SER A 151 8.01 15.09 -4.87
CA SER A 151 7.45 16.12 -5.73
C SER A 151 6.10 16.62 -5.20
N ILE A 152 5.87 17.91 -5.41
CA ILE A 152 4.57 18.54 -5.22
C ILE A 152 4.11 19.14 -6.56
N GLU A 153 2.81 19.44 -6.66
CA GLU A 153 2.21 19.98 -7.88
C GLU A 153 2.97 21.21 -8.40
N GLY A 154 3.32 21.18 -9.69
CA GLY A 154 4.06 22.26 -10.38
C GLY A 154 5.58 22.08 -10.43
N GLU A 155 6.14 21.03 -9.82
CA GLU A 155 7.58 20.77 -9.84
C GLU A 155 8.02 19.81 -10.97
N CYS A 156 7.83 20.23 -12.22
CA CYS A 156 8.12 19.42 -13.41
C CYS A 156 9.56 18.87 -13.44
N ILE A 157 10.54 19.57 -12.86
CA ILE A 157 11.92 19.09 -12.80
C ILE A 157 12.06 17.77 -12.02
N LEU A 158 11.20 17.51 -11.04
CA LEU A 158 11.21 16.26 -10.28
C LEU A 158 10.49 15.14 -11.02
N GLU A 159 9.43 15.45 -11.76
CA GLU A 159 8.77 14.49 -12.66
C GLU A 159 9.78 14.00 -13.72
N GLU A 160 10.45 14.94 -14.38
CA GLU A 160 11.51 14.63 -15.33
C GLU A 160 12.69 13.88 -14.68
N ALA A 161 13.02 14.20 -13.42
CA ALA A 161 14.06 13.49 -12.68
C ALA A 161 13.65 12.05 -12.36
N ALA A 162 12.39 11.81 -12.00
CA ALA A 162 11.85 10.47 -11.76
C ALA A 162 11.97 9.62 -13.03
N ASP A 163 11.50 10.15 -14.17
CA ASP A 163 11.53 9.47 -15.46
C ASP A 163 12.96 9.18 -15.91
N PHE A 164 13.84 10.19 -15.89
CA PHE A 164 15.24 10.06 -16.27
C PHE A 164 15.97 9.02 -15.42
N SER A 165 15.84 9.12 -14.09
CA SER A 165 16.53 8.20 -13.18
C SER A 165 15.99 6.78 -13.28
N TYR A 166 14.67 6.60 -13.43
CA TYR A 166 14.05 5.28 -13.64
C TYR A 166 14.63 4.60 -14.88
N HIS A 167 14.67 5.30 -16.02
CA HIS A 167 15.13 4.73 -17.29
C HIS A 167 16.63 4.41 -17.23
N ALA A 168 17.46 5.35 -16.75
CA ALA A 168 18.89 5.14 -16.62
C ALA A 168 19.21 3.95 -15.70
N LEU A 169 18.50 3.82 -14.57
CA LEU A 169 18.67 2.69 -13.65
C LEU A 169 18.25 1.35 -14.28
N LYS A 170 17.12 1.34 -15.00
CA LYS A 170 16.63 0.14 -15.70
C LYS A 170 17.59 -0.32 -16.79
N GLU A 171 18.17 0.61 -17.55
CA GLU A 171 19.19 0.33 -18.57
C GLU A 171 20.51 -0.18 -17.96
N MET A 172 20.92 0.35 -16.81
CA MET A 172 22.16 -0.04 -16.14
C MET A 172 22.07 -1.39 -15.44
N MET A 173 20.89 -1.77 -14.95
CA MET A 173 20.64 -2.96 -14.13
C MET A 173 21.26 -4.27 -14.68
N PRO A 174 21.25 -4.58 -15.99
CA PRO A 174 21.88 -5.79 -16.53
C PRO A 174 23.41 -5.81 -16.44
N PHE A 175 24.05 -4.67 -16.19
CA PHE A 175 25.51 -4.51 -16.13
C PHE A 175 26.06 -4.42 -14.70
N LEU A 176 25.18 -4.41 -13.69
CA LEU A 176 25.54 -4.35 -12.28
C LEU A 176 25.81 -5.75 -11.72
N ASP A 177 26.51 -5.83 -10.59
CA ASP A 177 26.54 -7.07 -9.83
C ASP A 177 25.16 -7.39 -9.23
N GLU A 178 25.00 -8.64 -8.76
CA GLU A 178 23.70 -9.14 -8.29
C GLU A 178 23.14 -8.34 -7.10
N ASP A 179 24.00 -7.89 -6.17
CA ASP A 179 23.58 -7.14 -4.99
C ASP A 179 23.19 -5.70 -5.37
N GLU A 180 23.97 -5.03 -6.23
CA GLU A 180 23.63 -3.70 -6.75
C GLU A 180 22.37 -3.72 -7.61
N ALA A 181 22.23 -4.67 -8.53
CA ALA A 181 21.03 -4.83 -9.35
C ALA A 181 19.78 -5.04 -8.49
N MET A 182 19.90 -5.84 -7.43
CA MET A 182 18.83 -6.06 -6.46
C MET A 182 18.46 -4.78 -5.72
N MET A 183 19.43 -3.94 -5.35
CA MET A 183 19.15 -2.64 -4.72
C MET A 183 18.44 -1.69 -5.67
N VAL A 184 18.92 -1.57 -6.90
CA VAL A 184 18.28 -0.76 -7.93
C VAL A 184 16.84 -1.20 -8.13
N LYS A 185 16.62 -2.50 -8.33
CA LYS A 185 15.27 -3.07 -8.46
C LYS A 185 14.38 -2.72 -7.27
N ASN A 186 14.85 -2.91 -6.05
CA ASN A 186 14.10 -2.60 -4.84
C ASN A 186 13.76 -1.10 -4.73
N THR A 187 14.68 -0.20 -5.08
CA THR A 187 14.43 1.25 -5.09
C THR A 187 13.36 1.63 -6.11
N LEU A 188 13.39 1.06 -7.31
CA LEU A 188 12.38 1.34 -8.34
C LEU A 188 10.99 0.81 -7.97
N GLU A 189 10.91 -0.43 -7.45
CA GLU A 189 9.64 -1.08 -7.08
C GLU A 189 9.05 -0.54 -5.78
N HIS A 190 9.91 -0.18 -4.82
CA HIS A 190 9.54 0.18 -3.45
C HIS A 190 10.29 1.42 -2.98
N PRO A 191 10.06 2.59 -3.61
CA PRO A 191 10.69 3.83 -3.16
C PRO A 191 10.36 4.08 -1.69
N TYR A 192 11.35 4.55 -0.95
CA TYR A 192 11.27 4.72 0.50
C TYR A 192 10.13 5.66 0.91
N GLN A 193 9.87 6.72 0.13
CA GLN A 193 8.78 7.66 0.41
C GLN A 193 7.38 7.02 0.31
N ARG A 194 7.24 5.91 -0.42
CA ARG A 194 5.95 5.23 -0.65
C ARG A 194 5.88 3.86 0.03
N THR A 195 6.89 3.48 0.80
CA THR A 195 7.01 2.16 1.42
C THR A 195 7.31 2.31 2.90
N SER A 196 6.55 1.65 3.77
CA SER A 196 6.88 1.65 5.20
C SER A 196 8.23 0.98 5.45
N SER A 197 9.06 1.66 6.26
CA SER A 197 10.40 1.19 6.64
C SER A 197 10.33 -0.19 7.33
N THR A 198 9.25 -0.46 8.07
CA THR A 198 9.01 -1.72 8.78
C THR A 198 9.03 -2.94 7.86
N PHE A 199 8.53 -2.83 6.63
CA PHE A 199 8.53 -3.95 5.68
C PHE A 199 9.87 -4.14 4.98
N MET A 200 10.72 -3.11 4.97
CA MET A 200 12.02 -3.11 4.29
C MET A 200 13.20 -3.31 5.25
N VAL A 201 12.98 -3.18 6.57
CA VAL A 201 14.03 -3.20 7.60
C VAL A 201 14.96 -4.42 7.51
N ASN A 202 14.45 -5.61 7.22
CA ASN A 202 15.27 -6.82 7.07
C ASN A 202 16.23 -6.73 5.87
N LYS A 203 15.80 -6.10 4.76
CA LYS A 203 16.64 -5.88 3.60
C LYS A 203 17.78 -4.90 3.96
N PHE A 204 17.46 -3.86 4.72
CA PHE A 204 18.44 -2.87 5.17
C PHE A 204 19.40 -3.42 6.23
N ILE A 205 18.93 -4.23 7.19
CA ILE A 205 19.78 -4.94 8.16
C ILE A 205 20.81 -5.80 7.43
N LYS A 206 20.37 -6.58 6.43
CA LYS A 206 21.30 -7.37 5.61
C LYS A 206 22.35 -6.49 4.93
N HIS A 207 21.95 -5.33 4.40
CA HIS A 207 22.85 -4.41 3.72
C HIS A 207 23.86 -3.72 4.65
N TYR A 208 23.45 -3.33 5.86
CA TYR A 208 24.29 -2.63 6.84
C TYR A 208 24.91 -3.56 7.91
N SER A 209 24.92 -4.86 7.64
CA SER A 209 25.43 -5.89 8.57
C SER A 209 26.85 -5.57 9.06
N GLY A 210 27.07 -5.78 10.36
CA GLY A 210 28.36 -5.53 11.01
C GLY A 210 28.59 -4.10 11.51
N THR A 211 27.56 -3.24 11.48
CA THR A 211 27.59 -1.89 12.06
C THR A 211 26.83 -1.83 13.40
N THR A 212 27.23 -0.94 14.31
CA THR A 212 26.54 -0.71 15.58
C THR A 212 25.07 -0.36 15.39
N MET A 213 24.73 0.44 14.37
CA MET A 213 23.35 0.77 14.02
C MET A 213 22.53 -0.46 13.61
N CYS A 214 23.13 -1.38 12.85
CA CYS A 214 22.48 -2.63 12.46
C CYS A 214 22.21 -3.53 13.66
N GLU A 215 23.18 -3.69 14.58
CA GLU A 215 22.97 -4.49 15.78
C GLU A 215 21.86 -3.90 16.67
N LEU A 216 21.80 -2.56 16.78
CA LEU A 216 20.70 -1.89 17.48
C LEU A 216 19.35 -2.14 16.79
N ALA A 217 19.31 -2.06 15.46
CA ALA A 217 18.11 -2.33 14.67
C ALA A 217 17.60 -3.77 14.81
N GLU A 218 18.50 -4.76 14.89
CA GLU A 218 18.11 -6.15 15.17
C GLU A 218 17.47 -6.30 16.56
N MET A 219 18.03 -5.63 17.57
CA MET A 219 17.47 -5.64 18.93
C MET A 219 16.10 -4.95 18.98
N GLU A 220 15.93 -3.84 18.26
CA GLU A 220 14.64 -3.14 18.16
C GLU A 220 13.59 -3.98 17.44
N LEU A 221 13.95 -4.56 16.30
CA LEU A 221 13.07 -5.42 15.53
C LEU A 221 12.58 -6.61 16.38
N ALA A 222 13.47 -7.23 17.16
CA ALA A 222 13.11 -8.32 18.06
C ALA A 222 12.12 -7.88 19.15
N LYS A 223 12.30 -6.69 19.74
CA LYS A 223 11.37 -6.11 20.73
C LYS A 223 10.01 -5.82 20.10
N LEU A 224 10.01 -5.18 18.94
CA LEU A 224 8.79 -4.81 18.21
C LEU A 224 7.99 -6.06 17.79
N GLN A 225 8.67 -7.09 17.31
CA GLN A 225 8.04 -8.38 17.00
C GLN A 225 7.41 -9.04 18.22
N ALA A 226 8.06 -8.98 19.39
CA ALA A 226 7.52 -9.52 20.63
C ALA A 226 6.27 -8.73 21.10
N LEU A 227 6.27 -7.41 20.92
CA LEU A 227 5.11 -6.56 21.16
C LEU A 227 3.96 -6.91 20.23
N HIS A 228 4.21 -6.97 18.92
CA HIS A 228 3.19 -7.33 17.91
C HIS A 228 2.58 -8.71 18.16
N ARG A 229 3.37 -9.70 18.59
CA ARG A 229 2.85 -11.02 19.01
C ARG A 229 1.91 -10.92 20.21
N THR A 230 2.19 -10.02 21.14
CA THR A 230 1.34 -9.79 22.32
C THR A 230 0.02 -9.16 21.92
N GLU A 231 0.06 -8.16 21.04
CA GLU A 231 -1.12 -7.48 20.48
C GLU A 231 -1.98 -8.48 19.68
N VAL A 232 -1.38 -9.27 18.79
CA VAL A 232 -2.09 -10.31 18.02
C VAL A 232 -2.85 -11.28 18.94
N ASN A 233 -2.26 -11.69 20.07
CA ASN A 233 -2.94 -12.54 21.05
C ASN A 233 -4.10 -11.83 21.77
N GLN A 234 -4.02 -10.52 21.97
CA GLN A 234 -5.12 -9.73 22.53
C GLN A 234 -6.25 -9.58 21.50
N ILE A 235 -5.91 -9.25 20.25
CA ILE A 235 -6.85 -9.07 19.15
C ILE A 235 -7.58 -10.38 18.85
N SER A 236 -6.87 -11.51 18.82
CA SER A 236 -7.48 -12.82 18.58
C SER A 236 -8.50 -13.19 19.67
N ARG A 237 -8.23 -12.84 20.93
CA ARG A 237 -9.17 -13.05 22.04
C ARG A 237 -10.37 -12.13 21.94
N TRP A 238 -10.14 -10.84 21.74
CA TRP A 238 -11.20 -9.85 21.56
C TRP A 238 -12.13 -10.21 20.39
N TRP A 239 -11.58 -10.56 19.23
CA TRP A 239 -12.36 -10.93 18.05
C TRP A 239 -13.25 -12.16 18.31
N LYS A 240 -12.70 -13.16 19.00
CA LYS A 240 -13.46 -14.34 19.40
C LYS A 240 -14.57 -14.01 20.40
N GLU A 241 -14.31 -13.14 21.38
CA GLU A 241 -15.29 -12.70 22.38
C GLU A 241 -16.39 -11.84 21.76
N LEU A 242 -16.09 -11.09 20.70
CA LEU A 242 -17.06 -10.29 19.96
C LEU A 242 -18.09 -11.16 19.23
N GLY A 243 -17.72 -12.38 18.80
CA GLY A 243 -18.62 -13.41 18.29
C GLY A 243 -19.20 -13.16 16.88
N LEU A 244 -18.89 -12.03 16.23
CA LEU A 244 -19.46 -11.69 14.92
C LEU A 244 -19.17 -12.72 13.83
N ALA A 245 -17.97 -13.34 13.85
CA ALA A 245 -17.60 -14.36 12.85
C ALA A 245 -18.47 -15.63 12.92
N GLU A 246 -19.06 -15.94 14.08
CA GLU A 246 -19.90 -17.14 14.25
C GLU A 246 -21.31 -16.92 13.66
N GLU A 247 -21.76 -15.67 13.69
CA GLU A 247 -23.08 -15.24 13.21
C GLU A 247 -23.05 -14.82 11.74
N LEU A 248 -21.98 -14.14 11.31
CA LEU A 248 -21.76 -13.65 9.95
C LEU A 248 -20.77 -14.57 9.20
N LYS A 249 -21.25 -15.76 8.80
CA LYS A 249 -20.46 -16.82 8.15
C LYS A 249 -19.99 -16.60 6.71
N LEU A 250 -20.73 -15.82 5.90
CA LEU A 250 -20.32 -15.37 4.57
C LEU A 250 -19.37 -14.16 4.62
N ALA A 251 -19.17 -13.52 5.79
CA ALA A 251 -18.28 -12.37 5.90
C ALA A 251 -16.85 -12.90 6.09
N ARG A 252 -15.89 -12.20 5.50
CA ARG A 252 -14.46 -12.45 5.69
C ARG A 252 -14.15 -12.24 7.17
N SER A 253 -13.43 -13.19 7.77
CA SER A 253 -12.93 -13.10 9.15
C SER A 253 -11.41 -13.19 9.13
N GLN A 254 -10.74 -12.06 8.96
CA GLN A 254 -9.28 -11.99 8.79
C GLN A 254 -8.63 -10.98 9.76
N PRO A 255 -8.79 -11.14 11.09
CA PRO A 255 -8.32 -10.18 12.08
C PRO A 255 -6.80 -9.90 12.02
N LEU A 256 -6.00 -10.87 11.54
CA LEU A 256 -4.56 -10.67 11.34
C LEU A 256 -4.25 -9.79 10.13
N ASN A 257 -5.00 -9.93 9.03
CA ASN A 257 -4.83 -9.08 7.84
C ASN A 257 -5.27 -7.65 8.16
N TRP A 258 -6.40 -7.52 8.87
CA TRP A 258 -6.89 -6.22 9.32
C TRP A 258 -5.90 -5.54 10.29
N TYR A 259 -5.15 -6.31 11.08
CA TYR A 259 -4.15 -5.79 12.02
C TYR A 259 -2.94 -5.15 11.33
N LEU A 260 -2.68 -5.47 10.06
CA LEU A 260 -1.58 -4.83 9.32
C LEU A 260 -1.77 -3.32 9.20
N TRP A 261 -3.01 -2.84 9.12
CA TRP A 261 -3.35 -1.41 9.01
C TRP A 261 -2.90 -0.59 10.23
N PRO A 262 -3.35 -0.86 11.47
CA PRO A 262 -2.89 -0.11 12.64
C PRO A 262 -1.40 -0.33 12.91
N MET A 263 -0.88 -1.54 12.62
CA MET A 263 0.55 -1.84 12.77
C MET A 263 1.43 -0.96 11.88
N ALA A 264 1.07 -0.80 10.60
CA ALA A 264 1.80 0.04 9.66
C ALA A 264 1.55 1.55 9.86
N SER A 265 0.36 1.94 10.34
CA SER A 265 -0.01 3.36 10.50
C SER A 265 0.56 3.98 11.79
N LEU A 266 0.75 3.18 12.84
CA LEU A 266 1.24 3.62 14.14
C LEU A 266 2.53 2.89 14.48
N GLU A 267 3.64 3.28 13.84
CA GLU A 267 4.92 2.57 13.95
C GLU A 267 5.60 2.70 15.34
N ASP A 268 5.29 3.75 16.10
CA ASP A 268 5.86 3.95 17.45
C ASP A 268 5.47 2.78 18.39
N PRO A 269 6.43 2.03 18.95
CA PRO A 269 6.16 0.94 19.89
C PRO A 269 5.31 1.36 21.10
N SER A 270 5.35 2.63 21.51
CA SER A 270 4.59 3.18 22.64
C SER A 270 3.06 3.17 22.41
N LEU A 271 2.63 3.13 21.15
CA LEU A 271 1.23 3.25 20.71
C LEU A 271 0.46 1.92 20.68
N SER A 272 0.86 0.95 21.50
CA SER A 272 0.26 -0.39 21.53
C SER A 272 -1.24 -0.38 21.86
N ALA A 273 -1.65 0.47 22.80
CA ALA A 273 -3.05 0.60 23.18
C ALA A 273 -3.88 1.22 22.04
N GLU A 274 -3.33 2.22 21.36
CA GLU A 274 -3.95 2.91 20.24
C GLU A 274 -4.12 1.97 19.04
N ARG A 275 -3.10 1.15 18.72
CA ARG A 275 -3.21 0.09 17.70
C ARG A 275 -4.32 -0.91 18.04
N PHE A 276 -4.41 -1.33 19.29
CA PHE A 276 -5.44 -2.26 19.75
C PHE A 276 -6.85 -1.65 19.70
N GLU A 277 -7.02 -0.36 19.94
CA GLU A 277 -8.33 0.30 19.77
C GLU A 277 -8.66 0.54 18.30
N LEU A 278 -7.66 0.88 17.45
CA LEU A 278 -7.85 1.20 16.04
C LEU A 278 -8.18 -0.03 15.19
N ILE A 279 -7.74 -1.23 15.56
CA ILE A 279 -8.14 -2.47 14.85
C ILE A 279 -9.65 -2.72 14.93
N LYS A 280 -10.33 -2.27 15.98
CA LYS A 280 -11.76 -2.55 16.19
C LYS A 280 -12.65 -1.89 15.13
N PRO A 281 -12.57 -0.57 14.86
CA PRO A 281 -13.32 0.04 13.77
C PRO A 281 -12.90 -0.54 12.42
N ILE A 282 -11.62 -0.86 12.18
CA ILE A 282 -11.17 -1.47 10.92
C ILE A 282 -11.85 -2.81 10.68
N ALA A 283 -11.89 -3.69 11.69
CA ALA A 283 -12.59 -4.97 11.59
C ALA A 283 -14.09 -4.79 11.28
N LEU A 284 -14.73 -3.78 11.87
CA LEU A 284 -16.13 -3.47 11.58
C LEU A 284 -16.33 -2.96 10.15
N ILE A 285 -15.41 -2.14 9.61
CA ILE A 285 -15.48 -1.66 8.21
C ILE A 285 -15.55 -2.87 7.28
N PHE A 286 -14.63 -3.83 7.40
CA PHE A 286 -14.62 -5.04 6.56
C PHE A 286 -15.88 -5.90 6.70
N ILE A 287 -16.40 -6.06 7.92
CA ILE A 287 -17.64 -6.81 8.13
C ILE A 287 -18.85 -6.10 7.52
N ILE A 288 -18.90 -4.78 7.64
CA ILE A 288 -19.99 -3.97 7.10
C ILE A 288 -19.93 -3.97 5.57
N ASP A 289 -18.74 -3.80 4.99
CA ASP A 289 -18.47 -3.94 3.56
C ASP A 289 -19.02 -5.27 3.01
N ASP A 290 -18.66 -6.40 3.63
CA ASP A 290 -19.20 -7.72 3.25
C ASP A 290 -20.72 -7.82 3.40
N ILE A 291 -21.31 -7.13 4.38
CA ILE A 291 -22.76 -7.09 4.53
C ILE A 291 -23.42 -6.38 3.34
N PHE A 292 -22.85 -5.27 2.88
CA PHE A 292 -23.35 -4.53 1.72
C PHE A 292 -23.13 -5.26 0.40
N ASP A 293 -22.00 -5.96 0.25
CA ASP A 293 -21.62 -6.59 -1.02
C ASP A 293 -22.18 -8.01 -1.20
N VAL A 294 -22.30 -8.79 -0.11
CA VAL A 294 -22.55 -10.25 -0.20
C VAL A 294 -23.82 -10.68 0.52
N TYR A 295 -24.16 -10.06 1.66
CA TYR A 295 -25.30 -10.53 2.48
C TYR A 295 -26.62 -9.88 2.16
N GLY A 296 -26.63 -8.55 2.22
CA GLY A 296 -27.83 -7.79 2.45
C GLY A 296 -28.65 -7.70 1.18
N THR A 297 -29.94 -7.96 1.29
CA THR A 297 -30.87 -7.49 0.27
C THR A 297 -30.95 -5.96 0.32
N LEU A 298 -31.24 -5.29 -0.79
CA LEU A 298 -31.32 -3.82 -0.82
C LEU A 298 -32.29 -3.27 0.25
N ASP A 299 -33.43 -3.92 0.47
CA ASP A 299 -34.40 -3.53 1.50
C ASP A 299 -33.81 -3.63 2.93
N GLU A 300 -33.05 -4.69 3.21
CA GLU A 300 -32.34 -4.84 4.48
C GLU A 300 -31.23 -3.81 4.64
N LEU A 301 -30.47 -3.51 3.59
CA LEU A 301 -29.39 -2.51 3.60
C LEU A 301 -29.94 -1.09 3.82
N VAL A 302 -31.12 -0.77 3.30
CA VAL A 302 -31.82 0.49 3.59
C VAL A 302 -32.14 0.57 5.08
N LEU A 303 -32.73 -0.47 5.66
CA LEU A 303 -33.05 -0.50 7.10
C LEU A 303 -31.78 -0.45 7.97
N PHE A 304 -30.72 -1.13 7.55
CA PHE A 304 -29.42 -1.17 8.23
C PHE A 304 -28.79 0.23 8.28
N THR A 305 -28.83 0.94 7.15
CA THR A 305 -28.37 2.33 7.03
C THR A 305 -29.22 3.29 7.86
N GLU A 306 -30.54 3.18 7.79
CA GLU A 306 -31.44 4.02 8.59
C GLU A 306 -31.23 3.86 10.10
N ALA A 307 -30.93 2.65 10.57
CA ALA A 307 -30.64 2.40 11.98
C ALA A 307 -29.40 3.18 12.44
N VAL A 308 -28.31 3.16 11.66
CA VAL A 308 -27.06 3.89 11.96
C VAL A 308 -27.26 5.40 11.88
N ILE A 309 -28.00 5.90 10.88
CA ILE A 309 -28.34 7.33 10.77
C ILE A 309 -29.07 7.81 12.03
N ARG A 310 -30.00 7.00 12.56
CA ARG A 310 -30.76 7.35 13.78
C ARG A 310 -29.92 7.21 15.05
N TRP A 311 -28.96 6.29 15.05
CA TRP A 311 -28.15 5.93 16.21
C TRP A 311 -28.99 5.60 17.47
N ASP A 312 -30.13 4.92 17.28
CA ASP A 312 -31.08 4.59 18.36
C ASP A 312 -31.25 3.07 18.48
N VAL A 313 -31.03 2.51 19.67
CA VAL A 313 -31.18 1.07 19.95
C VAL A 313 -32.61 0.59 19.69
N ASN A 314 -33.61 1.45 19.89
CA ASN A 314 -35.01 1.08 19.62
C ASN A 314 -35.29 0.86 18.12
N SER A 315 -34.46 1.45 17.24
CA SER A 315 -34.62 1.26 15.79
C SER A 315 -34.20 -0.14 15.31
N LEU A 316 -33.49 -0.90 16.16
CA LEU A 316 -32.93 -2.21 15.81
C LEU A 316 -33.96 -3.35 15.83
N GLU A 317 -35.15 -3.14 16.41
CA GLU A 317 -36.21 -4.15 16.47
C GLU A 317 -36.68 -4.63 15.10
N ARG A 318 -36.53 -3.78 14.08
CA ARG A 318 -36.94 -4.06 12.70
C ARG A 318 -35.89 -4.81 11.89
N LEU A 319 -34.67 -4.94 12.40
CA LEU A 319 -33.57 -5.57 11.69
C LEU A 319 -33.57 -7.10 11.89
N PRO A 320 -33.19 -7.87 10.85
CA PRO A 320 -32.78 -9.25 11.01
C PRO A 320 -31.71 -9.38 12.10
N TYR A 321 -31.72 -10.54 12.79
CA TYR A 321 -30.83 -10.78 13.93
C TYR A 321 -29.35 -10.52 13.62
N HIS A 322 -28.88 -11.01 12.47
CA HIS A 322 -27.48 -10.89 12.06
C HIS A 322 -27.04 -9.43 11.79
N LEU A 323 -27.94 -8.58 11.27
CA LEU A 323 -27.67 -7.14 11.10
C LEU A 323 -27.73 -6.39 12.44
N ARG A 324 -28.68 -6.76 13.30
CA ARG A 324 -28.82 -6.15 14.62
C ARG A 324 -27.56 -6.32 15.46
N ILE A 325 -27.01 -7.52 15.56
CA ILE A 325 -25.79 -7.78 16.36
C ILE A 325 -24.58 -7.00 15.83
N CYS A 326 -24.51 -6.75 14.52
CA CYS A 326 -23.45 -5.95 13.91
C CYS A 326 -23.56 -4.48 14.35
N ILE A 327 -24.77 -3.89 14.30
CA ILE A 327 -24.98 -2.52 14.78
C ILE A 327 -24.75 -2.41 16.29
N GLU A 328 -25.19 -3.40 17.08
CA GLU A 328 -24.94 -3.42 18.53
C GLU A 328 -23.44 -3.42 18.83
N ALA A 329 -22.65 -4.24 18.11
CA ALA A 329 -21.19 -4.24 18.19
C ALA A 329 -20.60 -2.87 17.81
N LEU A 330 -21.06 -2.29 16.70
CA LEU A 330 -20.64 -0.95 16.25
C LEU A 330 -20.89 0.13 17.31
N TYR A 331 -22.09 0.19 17.88
CA TYR A 331 -22.44 1.17 18.92
C TYR A 331 -21.61 0.99 20.18
N ASN A 332 -21.42 -0.26 20.60
CA ASN A 332 -20.67 -0.58 21.81
C ASN A 332 -19.18 -0.23 21.66
N ILE A 333 -18.55 -0.61 20.55
CA ILE A 333 -17.14 -0.33 20.26
C ILE A 333 -16.92 1.18 20.14
N THR A 334 -17.77 1.89 19.38
CA THR A 334 -17.65 3.34 19.20
C THR A 334 -17.75 4.08 20.53
N ARG A 335 -18.70 3.67 21.39
CA ARG A 335 -18.83 4.23 22.75
C ARG A 335 -17.63 3.90 23.63
N GLU A 336 -17.14 2.67 23.60
CA GLU A 336 -15.96 2.24 24.39
C GLU A 336 -14.72 3.07 24.05
N ILE A 337 -14.45 3.26 22.76
CA ILE A 337 -13.34 4.09 22.27
C ILE A 337 -13.52 5.54 22.72
N SER A 338 -14.71 6.09 22.55
CA SER A 338 -15.02 7.46 22.97
C SER A 338 -14.83 7.68 24.48
N ASP A 339 -15.26 6.72 25.30
CA ASP A 339 -15.08 6.75 26.75
C ASP A 339 -13.60 6.67 27.14
N LYS A 340 -12.80 5.87 26.43
CA LYS A 340 -11.34 5.78 26.64
C LYS A 340 -10.65 7.10 26.31
N ILE A 341 -11.01 7.72 25.18
CA ILE A 341 -10.47 9.02 24.76
C ILE A 341 -10.86 10.10 25.78
N TYR A 342 -12.13 10.15 26.20
CA TYR A 342 -12.59 11.09 27.21
C TYR A 342 -11.85 10.93 28.54
N LYS A 343 -11.64 9.69 29.00
CA LYS A 343 -10.88 9.43 30.23
C LYS A 343 -9.41 9.85 30.12
N LYS A 344 -8.79 9.70 28.94
CA LYS A 344 -7.37 10.00 28.72
C LYS A 344 -7.11 11.49 28.47
N TYR A 345 -7.98 12.16 27.71
CA TYR A 345 -7.75 13.50 27.18
C TYR A 345 -8.81 14.54 27.58
N GLY A 346 -9.90 14.14 28.22
CA GLY A 346 -10.95 15.04 28.71
C GLY A 346 -11.98 15.50 27.67
N PHE A 347 -11.84 15.09 26.41
CA PHE A 347 -12.77 15.40 25.32
C PHE A 347 -13.49 14.15 24.84
N ASN A 348 -14.79 14.25 24.60
CA ASN A 348 -15.63 13.14 24.16
C ASN A 348 -15.88 13.26 22.64
N PRO A 349 -15.21 12.47 21.79
CA PRO A 349 -15.31 12.60 20.33
C PRO A 349 -16.54 11.91 19.73
N ILE A 350 -17.50 11.45 20.53
CA ILE A 350 -18.55 10.51 20.09
C ILE A 350 -19.31 10.98 18.85
N GLU A 351 -19.62 12.28 18.74
CA GLU A 351 -20.37 12.82 17.61
C GLU A 351 -19.53 12.84 16.32
N TYR A 352 -18.22 13.02 16.43
CA TYR A 352 -17.31 12.92 15.29
C TYR A 352 -17.21 11.46 14.80
N LEU A 353 -17.07 10.51 15.73
CA LEU A 353 -16.98 9.09 15.38
C LEU A 353 -18.28 8.58 14.76
N LYS A 354 -19.44 8.95 15.31
CA LYS A 354 -20.75 8.60 14.71
C LYS A 354 -20.90 9.14 13.30
N ARG A 355 -20.48 10.39 13.06
CA ARG A 355 -20.63 11.03 11.75
C ARG A 355 -19.91 10.26 10.66
N THR A 356 -18.68 9.79 10.91
CA THR A 356 -17.93 9.03 9.91
C THR A 356 -18.56 7.68 9.61
N TRP A 357 -19.12 7.00 10.61
CA TRP A 357 -19.91 5.78 10.38
C TRP A 357 -21.17 6.04 9.55
N ILE A 358 -21.89 7.13 9.83
CA ILE A 358 -23.06 7.51 9.03
C ILE A 358 -22.67 7.74 7.57
N ASN A 359 -21.62 8.53 7.32
CA ASN A 359 -21.12 8.81 5.97
C ASN A 359 -20.75 7.50 5.24
N LEU A 360 -20.07 6.57 5.93
CA LEU A 360 -19.66 5.29 5.36
C LEU A 360 -20.86 4.43 4.94
N PHE A 361 -21.87 4.30 5.81
CA PHE A 361 -23.09 3.55 5.47
C PHE A 361 -23.87 4.18 4.31
N GLU A 362 -23.95 5.52 4.27
CA GLU A 362 -24.58 6.22 3.15
C GLU A 362 -23.84 5.94 1.83
N ALA A 363 -22.51 5.94 1.84
CA ALA A 363 -21.69 5.65 0.66
C ALA A 363 -21.84 4.20 0.19
N PHE A 364 -21.80 3.22 1.10
CA PHE A 364 -22.06 1.82 0.75
C PHE A 364 -23.48 1.62 0.20
N LEU A 365 -24.47 2.30 0.76
CA LEU A 365 -25.85 2.22 0.25
C LEU A 365 -25.98 2.81 -1.16
N VAL A 366 -25.21 3.84 -1.50
CA VAL A 366 -25.17 4.38 -2.87
C VAL A 366 -24.64 3.33 -3.84
N GLU A 367 -23.54 2.67 -3.51
CA GLU A 367 -22.96 1.57 -4.31
C GLU A 367 -23.97 0.42 -4.46
N ALA A 368 -24.56 -0.08 -3.37
CA ALA A 368 -25.57 -1.12 -3.40
C ALA A 368 -26.78 -0.77 -4.30
N LYS A 369 -27.20 0.51 -4.30
CA LYS A 369 -28.26 1.00 -5.21
C LYS A 369 -27.82 1.01 -6.67
N TRP A 370 -26.57 1.37 -6.95
CA TRP A 370 -26.04 1.32 -8.32
C TRP A 370 -26.09 -0.12 -8.85
N PHE A 371 -25.58 -1.09 -8.09
CA PHE A 371 -25.61 -2.51 -8.48
C PHE A 371 -27.04 -3.03 -8.65
N ALA A 372 -27.91 -2.79 -7.67
CA ALA A 372 -29.28 -3.29 -7.71
C ALA A 372 -30.12 -2.71 -8.87
N SER A 373 -29.83 -1.49 -9.30
CA SER A 373 -30.53 -0.84 -10.42
C SER A 373 -29.86 -1.07 -11.79
N GLY A 374 -28.65 -1.64 -11.81
CA GLY A 374 -27.81 -1.70 -13.01
C GLY A 374 -27.33 -0.32 -13.48
N HIS A 375 -27.34 0.68 -12.60
CA HIS A 375 -26.81 2.00 -12.91
C HIS A 375 -25.29 1.93 -13.01
N LEU A 376 -24.74 2.49 -14.08
CA LEU A 376 -23.31 2.54 -14.33
C LEU A 376 -22.83 4.00 -14.14
N PRO A 377 -22.27 4.36 -12.97
CA PRO A 377 -21.76 5.71 -12.72
C PRO A 377 -20.60 6.04 -13.66
N ASN A 378 -20.32 7.33 -13.88
CA ASN A 378 -19.06 7.77 -14.49
C ASN A 378 -17.89 7.68 -13.50
N ALA A 379 -16.66 7.71 -14.00
CA ALA A 379 -15.43 7.54 -13.22
C ALA A 379 -15.34 8.54 -12.06
N ASP A 380 -15.67 9.81 -12.32
CA ASP A 380 -15.65 10.86 -11.30
C ASP A 380 -16.72 10.66 -10.23
N GLU A 381 -17.93 10.23 -10.64
CA GLU A 381 -19.03 9.92 -9.73
C GLU A 381 -18.72 8.71 -8.85
N TYR A 382 -18.23 7.63 -9.46
CA TYR A 382 -17.78 6.44 -8.77
C TYR A 382 -16.67 6.80 -7.78
N LEU A 383 -15.63 7.51 -8.21
CA LEU A 383 -14.50 7.85 -7.35
C LEU A 383 -14.90 8.75 -6.17
N ARG A 384 -15.80 9.71 -6.37
CA ARG A 384 -16.30 10.56 -5.27
C ARG A 384 -16.97 9.74 -4.17
N ASN A 385 -17.75 8.72 -4.53
CA ASN A 385 -18.35 7.80 -3.57
C ASN A 385 -17.30 6.84 -2.99
N GLY A 386 -16.47 6.28 -3.87
CA GLY A 386 -15.37 5.35 -3.58
C GLY A 386 -14.41 5.86 -2.51
N ILE A 387 -14.11 7.16 -2.52
CA ILE A 387 -13.30 7.81 -1.49
C ILE A 387 -13.93 7.65 -0.11
N VAL A 388 -15.25 7.82 0.02
CA VAL A 388 -15.95 7.68 1.31
C VAL A 388 -16.14 6.20 1.65
N SER A 389 -16.57 5.37 0.70
CA SER A 389 -16.79 3.93 0.90
C SER A 389 -15.50 3.14 1.20
N SER A 390 -14.31 3.71 0.93
CA SER A 390 -13.03 3.12 1.34
C SER A 390 -12.86 2.95 2.85
N GLY A 391 -13.67 3.64 3.67
CA GLY A 391 -13.57 3.63 5.13
C GLY A 391 -12.36 4.38 5.72
N ALA A 392 -11.48 4.94 4.87
CA ALA A 392 -10.29 5.67 5.32
C ALA A 392 -10.62 6.87 6.21
N GLU A 393 -11.76 7.56 5.98
CA GLU A 393 -12.22 8.64 6.86
C GLU A 393 -12.50 8.13 8.28
N VAL A 394 -13.19 7.00 8.41
CA VAL A 394 -13.47 6.38 9.72
C VAL A 394 -12.15 6.11 10.44
N VAL A 395 -11.20 5.44 9.78
CA VAL A 395 -9.89 5.11 10.38
C VAL A 395 -9.12 6.36 10.78
N THR A 396 -9.04 7.36 9.91
CA THR A 396 -8.27 8.60 10.14
C THR A 396 -8.82 9.38 11.33
N VAL A 397 -10.15 9.53 11.41
CA VAL A 397 -10.78 10.27 12.51
C VAL A 397 -10.64 9.52 13.84
N HIS A 398 -10.80 8.19 13.84
CA HIS A 398 -10.54 7.40 15.06
C HIS A 398 -9.09 7.54 15.51
N MET A 399 -8.13 7.45 14.58
CA MET A 399 -6.70 7.62 14.86
C MET A 399 -6.39 9.00 15.43
N PHE A 400 -6.92 10.08 14.83
CA PHE A 400 -6.73 11.46 15.29
C PHE A 400 -7.11 11.64 16.77
N PHE A 401 -8.27 11.11 17.19
CA PHE A 401 -8.69 11.23 18.59
C PHE A 401 -7.98 10.23 19.52
N LEU A 402 -7.65 9.03 19.07
CA LEU A 402 -6.86 8.06 19.84
C LEU A 402 -5.46 8.59 20.20
N LEU A 403 -4.85 9.36 19.29
CA LEU A 403 -3.55 10.01 19.51
C LEU A 403 -3.64 11.26 20.40
N GLY A 404 -4.85 11.71 20.76
CA GLY A 404 -5.05 12.90 21.58
C GLY A 404 -4.79 14.21 20.84
N CYS A 405 -4.93 14.22 19.50
CA CYS A 405 -4.75 15.43 18.71
C CYS A 405 -5.82 16.50 18.99
N ALA A 406 -6.91 16.14 19.67
CA ALA A 406 -7.93 17.07 20.13
C ALA A 406 -8.31 16.84 21.60
N THR A 407 -8.38 17.95 22.34
CA THR A 407 -8.75 18.00 23.77
C THR A 407 -9.91 18.95 24.05
N ASN A 408 -10.43 19.61 23.00
CA ASN A 408 -11.56 20.53 23.02
C ASN A 408 -12.13 20.68 21.59
N GLU A 409 -13.24 21.41 21.45
CA GLU A 409 -13.89 21.60 20.16
C GLU A 409 -13.00 22.30 19.13
N ASP A 410 -12.26 23.34 19.53
CA ASP A 410 -11.38 24.09 18.61
C ASP A 410 -10.33 23.19 17.98
N SER A 411 -9.65 22.38 18.80
CA SER A 411 -8.68 21.38 18.30
C SER A 411 -9.34 20.24 17.52
N ALA A 412 -10.58 19.87 17.84
CA ALA A 412 -11.33 18.85 17.10
C ALA A 412 -11.69 19.32 15.68
N THR A 413 -11.96 20.61 15.48
CA THR A 413 -12.31 21.15 14.14
C THR A 413 -11.17 21.05 13.13
N ILE A 414 -9.91 20.89 13.56
CA ILE A 414 -8.74 20.75 12.67
C ILE A 414 -8.94 19.63 11.64
N ILE A 415 -9.51 18.49 12.05
CA ILE A 415 -9.73 17.35 11.14
C ILE A 415 -10.75 17.68 10.05
N LYS A 416 -11.72 18.56 10.36
CA LYS A 416 -12.75 19.02 9.43
C LYS A 416 -12.26 20.16 8.54
N ASP A 417 -11.44 21.06 9.08
CA ASP A 417 -10.92 22.23 8.38
C ASP A 417 -9.78 21.86 7.40
N ASN A 418 -9.20 20.67 7.53
CA ASN A 418 -8.16 20.15 6.66
C ASN A 418 -8.59 18.85 5.95
N PRO A 419 -9.71 18.87 5.18
CA PRO A 419 -10.27 17.66 4.59
C PRO A 419 -9.32 17.02 3.57
N GLY A 420 -8.35 17.78 3.04
CA GLY A 420 -7.34 17.31 2.11
C GLY A 420 -6.50 16.14 2.64
N ILE A 421 -6.24 16.09 3.96
CA ILE A 421 -5.47 14.98 4.57
C ILE A 421 -6.24 13.66 4.38
N THR A 422 -7.49 13.64 4.82
CA THR A 422 -8.35 12.45 4.72
C THR A 422 -8.71 12.14 3.28
N PHE A 423 -9.02 13.16 2.46
CA PHE A 423 -9.38 13.00 1.06
C PHE A 423 -8.24 12.38 0.24
N CYS A 424 -7.00 12.88 0.37
CA CYS A 424 -5.86 12.34 -0.36
C CYS A 424 -5.55 10.90 0.06
N LEU A 425 -5.55 10.61 1.37
CA LEU A 425 -5.34 9.25 1.87
C LEU A 425 -6.40 8.29 1.34
N ALA A 426 -7.67 8.66 1.44
CA ALA A 426 -8.79 7.86 0.99
C ALA A 426 -8.78 7.64 -0.53
N LYS A 427 -8.40 8.67 -1.31
CA LYS A 427 -8.25 8.56 -2.76
C LYS A 427 -7.11 7.62 -3.14
N ILE A 428 -5.95 7.71 -2.48
CA ILE A 428 -4.83 6.78 -2.69
C ILE A 428 -5.29 5.36 -2.36
N LEU A 429 -5.92 5.15 -1.21
CA LEU A 429 -6.41 3.84 -0.79
C LEU A 429 -7.38 3.26 -1.81
N ARG A 430 -8.44 4.00 -2.19
CA ARG A 430 -9.44 3.56 -3.17
C ARG A 430 -8.82 3.22 -4.51
N LEU A 431 -7.92 4.05 -5.03
CA LEU A 431 -7.27 3.79 -6.32
C LEU A 431 -6.34 2.58 -6.28
N TRP A 432 -5.62 2.37 -5.18
CA TRP A 432 -4.76 1.18 -5.00
C TRP A 432 -5.58 -0.08 -4.80
N ASP A 433 -6.67 0.01 -4.06
CA ASP A 433 -7.62 -1.08 -3.86
C ASP A 433 -8.18 -1.52 -5.21
N ASP A 434 -8.82 -0.61 -5.97
CA ASP A 434 -9.41 -0.87 -7.27
C ASP A 434 -8.41 -1.34 -8.35
N LEU A 435 -7.13 -0.98 -8.20
CA LEU A 435 -6.06 -1.48 -9.07
C LEU A 435 -5.65 -2.92 -8.72
N GLY A 436 -5.71 -3.28 -7.43
CA GLY A 436 -5.39 -4.62 -6.94
C GLY A 436 -6.58 -5.59 -6.95
N SER A 437 -7.81 -5.09 -6.95
CA SER A 437 -9.02 -5.85 -6.61
C SER A 437 -9.87 -6.35 -7.78
N ALA A 438 -9.35 -6.42 -9.01
CA ALA A 438 -10.07 -7.11 -10.12
C ALA A 438 -10.28 -8.64 -9.89
N LYS A 439 -9.97 -9.16 -8.69
CA LYS A 439 -10.09 -10.57 -8.30
C LYS A 439 -10.43 -10.76 -6.81
N ASP A 440 -11.44 -10.10 -6.27
CA ASP A 440 -12.04 -10.65 -5.04
C ASP A 440 -12.82 -11.92 -5.42
N GLU A 441 -12.24 -13.10 -5.12
CA GLU A 441 -12.60 -14.43 -5.64
C GLU A 441 -14.06 -14.89 -5.36
N ASN A 442 -14.86 -14.07 -4.66
CA ASN A 442 -16.23 -14.39 -4.25
C ASN A 442 -17.29 -13.38 -4.74
N GLN A 443 -16.92 -12.31 -5.46
CA GLN A 443 -17.87 -11.26 -5.86
C GLN A 443 -18.46 -11.45 -7.27
N ASP A 444 -18.06 -12.50 -8.02
CA ASP A 444 -18.64 -12.88 -9.34
C ASP A 444 -18.76 -11.70 -10.36
N GLY A 445 -17.96 -10.63 -10.22
CA GLY A 445 -18.01 -9.43 -11.07
C GLY A 445 -19.14 -8.45 -10.70
N HIS A 446 -19.59 -8.46 -9.45
CA HIS A 446 -20.57 -7.54 -8.86
C HIS A 446 -19.92 -6.39 -8.06
N ASP A 447 -18.64 -6.12 -8.29
CA ASP A 447 -17.92 -4.97 -7.75
C ASP A 447 -17.71 -3.89 -8.82
N GLY A 448 -17.55 -2.66 -8.35
CA GLY A 448 -17.24 -1.53 -9.20
C GLY A 448 -15.73 -1.34 -9.22
N SER A 449 -15.15 -1.07 -10.38
CA SER A 449 -13.72 -0.77 -10.52
C SER A 449 -13.54 0.60 -11.15
N TYR A 450 -12.83 1.50 -10.47
CA TYR A 450 -12.50 2.81 -11.04
C TYR A 450 -11.81 2.69 -12.40
N VAL A 451 -10.92 1.71 -12.58
CA VAL A 451 -10.22 1.47 -13.86
C VAL A 451 -11.22 1.20 -14.98
N THR A 452 -12.23 0.37 -14.70
CA THR A 452 -13.29 0.05 -15.68
C THR A 452 -14.06 1.30 -16.09
N TYR A 453 -14.48 2.13 -15.13
CA TYR A 453 -15.21 3.37 -15.40
C TYR A 453 -14.33 4.41 -16.12
N TYR A 454 -13.08 4.55 -15.70
CA TYR A 454 -12.12 5.48 -16.29
C TYR A 454 -11.84 5.15 -17.75
N MET A 455 -11.58 3.87 -18.06
CA MET A 455 -11.34 3.43 -19.44
C MET A 455 -12.55 3.69 -20.34
N ARG A 456 -13.76 3.36 -19.86
CA ARG A 456 -15.00 3.60 -20.60
C ARG A 456 -15.23 5.09 -20.88
N ASP A 457 -14.95 5.95 -19.90
CA ASP A 457 -15.19 7.38 -20.04
C ASP A 457 -14.09 8.11 -20.83
N ASN A 458 -12.93 7.46 -21.02
CA ASN A 458 -11.77 8.00 -21.73
C ASN A 458 -11.33 7.13 -22.92
N GLU A 459 -12.25 6.38 -23.55
CA GLU A 459 -11.93 5.47 -24.67
C GLU A 459 -11.15 6.17 -25.81
N ASP A 460 -11.43 7.46 -26.04
CA ASP A 460 -10.78 8.29 -27.06
C ASP A 460 -9.43 8.90 -26.62
N GLY A 461 -9.14 8.94 -25.31
CA GLY A 461 -7.98 9.62 -24.73
C GLY A 461 -6.71 8.77 -24.66
N HIS A 462 -6.86 7.45 -24.63
CA HIS A 462 -5.76 6.49 -24.48
C HIS A 462 -5.85 5.42 -25.58
N PRO A 463 -5.49 5.73 -26.84
CA PRO A 463 -5.68 4.81 -27.97
C PRO A 463 -4.84 3.54 -27.84
N THR A 464 -3.75 3.57 -27.09
CA THR A 464 -2.78 2.49 -26.94
C THR A 464 -3.12 1.52 -25.79
N LEU A 465 -3.85 1.98 -24.77
CA LEU A 465 -4.19 1.17 -23.60
C LEU A 465 -5.35 0.21 -23.88
N PHE A 466 -5.25 -1.01 -23.34
CA PHE A 466 -6.31 -2.03 -23.35
C PHE A 466 -6.21 -3.02 -22.19
N THR A 467 -7.22 -3.86 -22.03
CA THR A 467 -7.29 -4.97 -21.07
C THR A 467 -7.14 -6.31 -21.78
N ILE A 468 -6.29 -7.18 -21.25
CA ILE A 468 -6.21 -8.59 -21.62
C ILE A 468 -7.10 -9.42 -20.70
N LYS A 469 -8.11 -10.08 -21.26
CA LYS A 469 -8.82 -11.19 -20.61
C LYS A 469 -8.10 -12.50 -20.92
N LEU A 470 -7.20 -12.90 -20.04
CA LEU A 470 -6.36 -14.08 -20.15
C LEU A 470 -7.07 -15.32 -19.60
N HIS A 471 -7.35 -16.26 -20.49
CA HIS A 471 -7.81 -17.61 -20.18
C HIS A 471 -6.59 -18.54 -20.07
N HIS A 472 -6.35 -19.09 -18.88
CA HIS A 472 -5.14 -19.89 -18.62
C HIS A 472 -5.43 -21.15 -17.80
N GLY A 473 -4.50 -22.12 -17.87
CA GLY A 473 -4.58 -23.39 -17.13
C GLY A 473 -5.59 -24.40 -17.66
N GLY A 474 -6.31 -24.08 -18.73
CA GLY A 474 -7.21 -24.98 -19.43
C GLY A 474 -6.62 -25.53 -20.72
N GLU A 475 -7.46 -26.22 -21.49
CA GLU A 475 -7.10 -26.82 -22.78
C GLU A 475 -8.14 -26.54 -23.87
N PHE A 476 -7.70 -26.61 -25.13
CA PHE A 476 -8.60 -26.54 -26.28
C PHE A 476 -9.18 -27.91 -26.61
N THR A 477 -10.50 -27.98 -26.77
CA THR A 477 -11.15 -29.20 -27.28
C THR A 477 -10.86 -29.41 -28.76
N LYS A 478 -10.82 -30.69 -29.18
CA LYS A 478 -10.54 -31.07 -30.57
C LYS A 478 -11.71 -30.75 -31.51
N PHE A 479 -11.38 -30.58 -32.78
CA PHE A 479 -12.35 -30.43 -33.88
C PHE A 479 -13.43 -31.54 -33.84
N PRO A 480 -14.72 -31.25 -34.12
CA PRO A 480 -15.27 -30.05 -34.77
C PRO A 480 -15.81 -28.95 -33.83
N ASN A 481 -15.69 -29.08 -32.51
CA ASN A 481 -16.20 -28.10 -31.54
C ASN A 481 -15.03 -27.60 -30.68
N VAL A 482 -14.35 -26.54 -31.10
CA VAL A 482 -13.16 -25.99 -30.43
C VAL A 482 -13.66 -25.00 -29.39
N ASN A 483 -13.43 -25.32 -28.13
CA ASN A 483 -13.75 -24.52 -26.96
C ASN A 483 -12.55 -24.55 -26.02
N TYR A 484 -12.43 -23.54 -25.17
CA TYR A 484 -11.48 -23.52 -24.08
C TYR A 484 -12.18 -24.02 -22.81
N ILE A 485 -11.72 -25.14 -22.26
CA ILE A 485 -12.35 -25.79 -21.11
C ILE A 485 -11.37 -25.89 -19.94
N GLU A 486 -11.93 -26.05 -18.72
CA GLU A 486 -11.18 -26.28 -17.48
C GLU A 486 -10.16 -25.19 -17.09
N GLY A 487 -10.19 -24.02 -17.77
CA GLY A 487 -9.30 -22.90 -17.48
C GLY A 487 -9.87 -21.85 -16.54
N THR A 488 -8.96 -21.11 -15.94
CA THR A 488 -9.23 -19.92 -15.11
C THR A 488 -9.15 -18.66 -15.98
N VAL A 489 -9.82 -17.58 -15.56
CA VAL A 489 -9.75 -16.28 -16.21
C VAL A 489 -9.03 -15.29 -15.30
N THR A 490 -8.09 -14.55 -15.88
CA THR A 490 -7.40 -13.41 -15.29
C THR A 490 -7.59 -12.19 -16.18
N TYR A 491 -7.86 -11.02 -15.61
CA TYR A 491 -7.79 -9.75 -16.33
C TYR A 491 -6.44 -9.09 -16.04
N VAL A 492 -5.86 -8.49 -17.08
CA VAL A 492 -4.66 -7.65 -17.00
C VAL A 492 -5.03 -6.32 -17.64
N ASP A 493 -5.28 -5.32 -16.81
CA ASP A 493 -5.72 -3.99 -17.22
C ASP A 493 -4.53 -3.07 -17.54
N MET A 494 -4.81 -1.93 -18.20
CA MET A 494 -3.82 -0.87 -18.48
C MET A 494 -2.60 -1.34 -19.30
N VAL A 495 -2.76 -2.36 -20.16
CA VAL A 495 -1.69 -2.81 -21.05
C VAL A 495 -1.52 -1.79 -22.16
N ASP A 496 -0.33 -1.19 -22.27
CA ASP A 496 0.00 -0.30 -23.39
C ASP A 496 0.52 -1.11 -24.57
N ILE A 497 -0.20 -1.08 -25.69
CA ILE A 497 0.19 -1.81 -26.91
C ILE A 497 1.52 -1.34 -27.52
N GLU A 498 1.98 -0.13 -27.23
CA GLU A 498 3.28 0.38 -27.70
C GLU A 498 4.45 -0.17 -26.87
N GLU A 499 4.21 -0.58 -25.62
CA GLU A 499 5.19 -1.21 -24.74
C GLU A 499 5.05 -2.75 -24.68
N PHE A 500 3.88 -3.26 -25.06
CA PHE A 500 3.53 -4.67 -24.93
C PHE A 500 4.44 -5.57 -25.78
N SER A 501 4.95 -6.62 -25.16
CA SER A 501 5.76 -7.63 -25.85
C SER A 501 5.41 -9.04 -25.37
N ILE A 502 5.83 -10.05 -26.14
CA ILE A 502 5.61 -11.45 -25.73
C ILE A 502 6.29 -11.79 -24.40
N HIS A 503 7.40 -11.13 -24.07
CA HIS A 503 8.09 -11.29 -22.79
C HIS A 503 7.24 -10.83 -21.60
N GLU A 504 6.34 -9.88 -21.82
CA GLU A 504 5.39 -9.45 -20.81
C GLU A 504 4.35 -10.53 -20.51
N MET A 505 3.89 -11.28 -21.52
CA MET A 505 3.02 -12.45 -21.30
C MET A 505 3.70 -13.51 -20.44
N ASP A 506 4.99 -13.77 -20.67
CA ASP A 506 5.76 -14.69 -19.84
C ASP A 506 5.92 -14.18 -18.40
N ALA A 507 6.11 -12.87 -18.22
CA ALA A 507 6.16 -12.24 -16.91
C ALA A 507 4.81 -12.34 -16.18
N ILE A 508 3.69 -12.11 -16.88
CA ILE A 508 2.32 -12.28 -16.38
C ILE A 508 2.10 -13.73 -15.93
N MET A 509 2.44 -14.71 -16.77
CA MET A 509 2.27 -16.13 -16.43
C MET A 509 3.12 -16.54 -15.22
N LYS A 510 4.36 -16.04 -15.13
CA LYS A 510 5.22 -16.25 -13.98
C LYS A 510 4.62 -15.63 -12.70
N GLY A 511 4.04 -14.44 -12.80
CA GLY A 511 3.31 -13.78 -11.72
C GLY A 511 2.10 -14.58 -11.24
N LEU A 512 1.43 -15.29 -12.16
CA LEU A 512 0.32 -16.20 -11.86
C LEU A 512 0.77 -17.57 -11.31
N GLY A 513 2.06 -17.76 -11.04
CA GLY A 513 2.59 -18.98 -10.42
C GLY A 513 2.91 -20.12 -11.37
N TYR A 514 2.90 -19.88 -12.69
CA TYR A 514 3.36 -20.88 -13.66
C TYR A 514 4.90 -20.89 -13.69
N SER A 515 5.50 -22.02 -13.30
CA SER A 515 6.94 -22.25 -13.39
C SER A 515 7.35 -22.67 -14.81
N VAL A 516 8.49 -22.18 -15.28
CA VAL A 516 9.07 -22.59 -16.56
C VAL A 516 9.70 -23.98 -16.42
N PRO A 517 9.40 -25.04 -17.22
CA PRO A 517 8.32 -25.25 -18.21
C PRO A 517 7.43 -26.52 -17.93
N PRO A 518 6.26 -26.70 -18.60
CA PRO A 518 6.15 -26.90 -20.06
C PRO A 518 6.00 -25.61 -20.88
N VAL A 519 6.27 -25.71 -22.19
CA VAL A 519 6.14 -24.61 -23.17
C VAL A 519 4.69 -24.12 -23.18
N ILE A 520 4.47 -22.82 -22.98
CA ILE A 520 3.14 -22.20 -23.05
C ILE A 520 3.05 -21.43 -24.37
N TYR A 521 2.02 -21.71 -25.16
CA TYR A 521 1.70 -20.97 -26.37
C TYR A 521 0.52 -20.03 -26.11
N TYR A 522 0.60 -18.79 -26.56
CA TYR A 522 -0.48 -17.82 -26.40
C TYR A 522 -1.23 -17.63 -27.71
N HIS A 523 -2.54 -17.46 -27.59
CA HIS A 523 -3.43 -17.22 -28.72
C HIS A 523 -4.39 -16.08 -28.37
N PHE A 524 -4.48 -15.05 -29.20
CA PHE A 524 -5.53 -14.05 -29.04
C PHE A 524 -6.72 -14.36 -29.96
N ARG A 525 -7.93 -14.03 -29.50
CA ARG A 525 -9.14 -14.12 -30.31
C ARG A 525 -9.46 -12.76 -30.90
N VAL A 526 -9.51 -12.69 -32.23
CA VAL A 526 -9.95 -11.52 -32.97
C VAL A 526 -11.32 -11.07 -32.44
N PRO A 527 -11.53 -9.77 -32.18
CA PRO A 527 -12.81 -9.27 -31.69
C PRO A 527 -13.98 -9.69 -32.59
N LYS A 528 -15.10 -10.11 -31.98
CA LYS A 528 -16.28 -10.69 -32.65
C LYS A 528 -16.02 -12.00 -33.43
N GLY A 529 -14.79 -12.52 -33.45
CA GLY A 529 -14.46 -13.83 -34.01
C GLY A 529 -14.88 -14.99 -33.09
N ASP A 530 -15.17 -16.14 -33.70
CA ASP A 530 -15.43 -17.38 -32.99
C ASP A 530 -14.12 -18.12 -32.61
N MET A 531 -14.24 -19.20 -31.82
CA MET A 531 -13.10 -20.02 -31.41
C MET A 531 -12.50 -20.85 -32.56
N HIS A 532 -13.21 -21.00 -33.68
CA HIS A 532 -12.82 -21.87 -34.79
C HIS A 532 -11.91 -21.17 -35.80
N PHE A 533 -12.28 -19.94 -36.16
CA PHE A 533 -11.63 -19.15 -37.21
C PHE A 533 -11.05 -17.84 -36.67
N GLY A 534 -11.41 -17.44 -35.44
CA GLY A 534 -11.00 -16.18 -34.83
C GLY A 534 -9.73 -16.25 -33.98
N LEU A 535 -9.17 -17.42 -33.69
CA LEU A 535 -7.92 -17.54 -32.93
C LEU A 535 -6.70 -17.24 -33.81
N ARG A 536 -5.74 -16.49 -33.26
CA ARG A 536 -4.46 -16.13 -33.87
C ARG A 536 -3.35 -16.42 -32.87
N ALA A 537 -2.18 -16.82 -33.35
CA ALA A 537 -1.00 -16.96 -32.50
C ALA A 537 -0.61 -15.61 -31.90
N LEU A 538 0.00 -15.65 -30.72
CA LEU A 538 0.65 -14.53 -30.05
C LEU A 538 1.98 -15.05 -29.51
N GLY A 539 3.01 -15.10 -30.34
CA GLY A 539 4.31 -15.68 -29.95
C GLY A 539 5.54 -14.88 -30.34
N ASN A 540 5.37 -13.78 -31.08
CA ASN A 540 6.46 -12.93 -31.57
C ASN A 540 5.95 -11.52 -31.87
N ASP A 541 6.86 -10.63 -32.26
CA ASP A 541 6.56 -9.22 -32.51
C ASP A 541 5.57 -9.03 -33.68
N ASP A 542 5.61 -9.86 -34.73
CA ASP A 542 4.65 -9.78 -35.84
C ASP A 542 3.22 -10.11 -35.37
N ASP A 543 3.06 -11.03 -34.43
CA ASP A 543 1.78 -11.35 -33.82
C ASP A 543 1.27 -10.21 -32.93
N VAL A 544 2.16 -9.53 -32.19
CA VAL A 544 1.83 -8.33 -31.40
C VAL A 544 1.39 -7.19 -32.32
N LEU A 545 2.07 -6.98 -33.45
CA LEU A 545 1.69 -6.02 -34.48
C LEU A 545 0.34 -6.36 -35.14
N ASN A 546 -0.04 -7.64 -35.21
CA ASN A 546 -1.36 -8.05 -35.65
C ASN A 546 -2.42 -7.73 -34.58
N LEU A 547 -2.14 -8.02 -33.31
CA LEU A 547 -3.01 -7.69 -32.19
C LEU A 547 -3.28 -6.17 -32.09
N SER A 548 -2.26 -5.34 -32.33
CA SER A 548 -2.35 -3.88 -32.19
C SER A 548 -3.37 -3.23 -33.13
N GLN A 549 -3.65 -3.86 -34.27
CA GLN A 549 -4.67 -3.39 -35.22
C GLN A 549 -6.08 -3.36 -34.61
N TYR A 550 -6.33 -4.20 -33.59
CA TYR A 550 -7.64 -4.31 -32.96
C TYR A 550 -7.78 -3.43 -31.71
N VAL A 551 -6.66 -3.10 -31.04
CA VAL A 551 -6.66 -2.36 -29.76
C VAL A 551 -7.31 -0.98 -29.86
N LYS A 552 -7.21 -0.35 -31.02
CA LYS A 552 -7.80 0.98 -31.27
C LYS A 552 -9.33 0.98 -31.16
N GLU A 553 -9.99 -0.10 -31.59
CA GLU A 553 -11.47 -0.22 -31.61
C GLU A 553 -11.99 -1.16 -30.51
N HIS A 554 -11.10 -1.94 -29.90
CA HIS A 554 -11.45 -2.98 -28.93
C HIS A 554 -10.50 -2.96 -27.74
N LYS A 555 -10.98 -2.37 -26.64
CA LYS A 555 -10.24 -2.23 -25.38
C LYS A 555 -10.22 -3.50 -24.52
N LEU A 556 -10.90 -4.56 -24.92
CA LEU A 556 -10.87 -5.87 -24.24
C LEU A 556 -10.47 -6.97 -25.23
N ILE A 557 -9.24 -7.46 -25.11
CA ILE A 557 -8.69 -8.53 -25.94
C ILE A 557 -8.68 -9.84 -25.16
N ARG A 558 -9.20 -10.91 -25.75
CA ARG A 558 -9.21 -12.24 -25.11
C ARG A 558 -7.98 -13.02 -25.56
N VAL A 559 -7.18 -13.47 -24.61
CA VAL A 559 -5.98 -14.28 -24.83
C VAL A 559 -6.17 -15.64 -24.16
N TYR A 560 -5.65 -16.70 -24.75
CA TYR A 560 -5.80 -18.08 -24.33
C TYR A 560 -4.43 -18.76 -24.29
N THR A 561 -4.16 -19.53 -23.24
CA THR A 561 -2.91 -20.31 -23.13
C THR A 561 -3.12 -21.76 -23.55
N GLU A 562 -2.23 -22.30 -24.36
CA GLU A 562 -2.13 -23.72 -24.67
C GLU A 562 -0.83 -24.27 -24.06
N HIS A 563 -0.94 -25.29 -23.21
CA HIS A 563 0.21 -25.93 -22.57
C HIS A 563 0.71 -27.04 -23.49
N GLY A 564 1.97 -26.99 -23.90
CA GLY A 564 2.61 -28.05 -24.67
C GLY A 564 2.63 -29.35 -23.86
N ASP A 565 2.32 -30.48 -24.51
CA ASP A 565 2.34 -31.81 -23.91
C ASP A 565 3.69 -32.08 -23.19
N ARG A 566 3.61 -32.66 -21.98
CA ARG A 566 4.75 -33.10 -21.15
C ARG A 566 5.60 -34.18 -21.81
#